data_AF-A0A956WWH8-F1
#
_entry.id   AF-A0A956WWH8-F1
#
_cell.length_a   1.000
_cell.length_b   1.000
_cell.length_c   1.000
_cell.angle_alpha   90.00
_cell.angle_beta   90.00
_cell.angle_gamma   90.00
#
_symmetry.space_group_name_H-M   'P 1'
#
loop_
_entity.id
_entity.type
_entity.pdbx_description
1 polymer ?
#
loop_
_entity_poly.entity_id
_entity_poly.type
_entity_poly.pdbx_seq_one_letter_code
_entity_poly.pdbx_strand_id
1 'polypeptide(L)'
;TSVITPSLVHTETVGLDVVGAAPAAPVLTSPANGAINIGLMPTFMWNAAAGASSYSIEVATDAAFTNVVASASGLAGTSWVSNVTLNTTTTYFWRVWAENACGTGAYSATW
;
A
#
# COMPACT_ATOMS: atom_id res chain seq x y z
N THR A 1 -14.55 -8.52 -63.56
CA THR A 1 -13.54 -7.64 -62.93
C THR A 1 -13.84 -7.60 -61.44
N SER A 2 -13.10 -8.36 -60.62
CA SER A 2 -13.32 -8.40 -59.18
C SER A 2 -12.54 -7.27 -58.52
N VAL A 3 -13.24 -6.37 -57.81
CA VAL A 3 -12.64 -5.26 -57.07
C VAL A 3 -12.28 -5.78 -55.68
N ILE A 4 -11.00 -5.69 -55.31
CA ILE A 4 -10.50 -6.07 -53.99
C ILE A 4 -10.28 -4.78 -53.22
N THR A 5 -11.11 -4.49 -52.23
CA THR A 5 -10.89 -3.37 -51.31
C THR A 5 -9.85 -3.80 -50.27
N PRO A 6 -8.74 -3.06 -50.09
CA PRO A 6 -7.82 -3.35 -49.01
C PRO A 6 -8.49 -3.02 -47.67
N SER A 7 -8.49 -3.96 -46.75
CA SER A 7 -8.89 -3.72 -45.36
C SER A 7 -7.76 -3.00 -44.61
N LEU A 8 -8.07 -1.83 -44.06
CA LEU A 8 -7.17 -1.11 -43.16
C LEU A 8 -7.31 -1.72 -41.76
N VAL A 9 -6.26 -2.39 -41.29
CA VAL A 9 -6.23 -2.97 -39.95
C VAL A 9 -5.37 -2.06 -39.07
N HIS A 10 -5.94 -1.65 -37.94
CA HIS A 10 -5.23 -0.95 -36.88
C HIS A 10 -5.29 -1.83 -35.64
N THR A 11 -4.13 -2.16 -35.09
CA THR A 11 -4.01 -3.07 -33.94
C THR A 11 -3.36 -2.29 -32.82
N GLU A 12 -4.11 -2.05 -31.75
CA GLU A 12 -3.60 -1.47 -30.51
C GLU A 12 -3.48 -2.58 -29.48
N THR A 13 -2.34 -2.64 -28.82
CA THR A 13 -2.11 -3.63 -27.78
C THR A 13 -2.77 -3.11 -26.50
N VAL A 14 -3.93 -3.66 -26.16
CA VAL A 14 -4.59 -3.35 -24.88
C VAL A 14 -3.96 -4.21 -23.79
N GLY A 15 -3.23 -3.58 -22.87
CA GLY A 15 -2.78 -4.23 -21.64
C GLY A 15 -3.97 -4.48 -20.73
N LEU A 16 -4.38 -5.75 -20.59
CA LEU A 16 -5.37 -6.15 -19.60
C LEU A 16 -4.63 -6.67 -18.37
N ASP A 17 -4.54 -5.84 -17.33
CA ASP A 17 -4.18 -6.33 -16.00
C ASP A 17 -5.39 -7.06 -15.42
N VAL A 18 -5.47 -8.37 -15.68
CA VAL A 18 -6.36 -9.25 -14.92
C VAL A 18 -5.76 -9.35 -13.53
N VAL A 19 -6.26 -8.51 -12.61
CA VAL A 19 -6.00 -8.68 -11.19
C VAL A 19 -6.75 -9.94 -10.75
N GLY A 20 -6.11 -11.09 -10.89
CA GLY A 20 -6.70 -12.40 -10.57
C GLY A 20 -6.58 -12.79 -9.10
N ALA A 21 -5.96 -11.94 -8.28
CA ALA A 21 -5.66 -12.21 -6.89
C ALA A 21 -5.62 -10.91 -6.06
N ALA A 22 -5.68 -11.06 -4.74
CA ALA A 22 -5.46 -9.96 -3.81
C ALA A 22 -4.05 -9.34 -4.00
N PRO A 23 -3.85 -8.06 -3.64
CA PRO A 23 -2.58 -7.37 -3.88
C PRO A 23 -1.39 -8.03 -3.16
N ALA A 24 -0.19 -7.79 -3.69
CA ALA A 24 1.05 -8.12 -2.98
C ALA A 24 1.20 -7.30 -1.68
N ALA A 25 1.98 -7.83 -0.73
CA ALA A 25 2.32 -7.08 0.48
C ALA A 25 3.13 -5.82 0.14
N PRO A 26 2.76 -4.64 0.67
CA PRO A 26 3.56 -3.42 0.50
C PRO A 26 4.95 -3.54 1.14
N VAL A 27 5.96 -2.95 0.52
CA VAL A 27 7.32 -2.86 1.07
C VAL A 27 7.46 -1.53 1.79
N LEU A 28 7.73 -1.56 3.09
CA LEU A 28 7.90 -0.37 3.91
C LEU A 28 9.21 0.36 3.56
N THR A 29 9.22 1.69 3.67
CA THR A 29 10.39 2.50 3.32
C THR A 29 10.75 3.52 4.39
N SER A 30 9.77 4.16 5.03
CA SER A 30 10.00 5.15 6.09
C SER A 30 8.85 5.16 7.10
N PRO A 31 9.11 5.33 8.41
CA PRO A 31 10.43 5.26 9.05
C PRO A 31 11.10 3.90 8.84
N ALA A 32 12.44 3.85 8.80
CA ALA A 32 13.16 2.57 8.69
C ALA A 32 12.93 1.70 9.94
N ASN A 33 13.00 0.38 9.78
CA ASN A 33 12.91 -0.54 10.91
C ASN A 33 13.95 -0.21 12.00
N GLY A 34 13.50 -0.07 13.24
CA GLY A 34 14.35 0.30 14.37
C GLY A 34 14.84 1.75 14.36
N ALA A 35 14.25 2.64 13.56
CA ALA A 35 14.63 4.05 13.56
C ALA A 35 14.31 4.73 14.91
N ILE A 36 15.21 5.60 15.34
CA ILE A 36 15.10 6.36 16.59
C ILE A 36 14.97 7.86 16.29
N ASN A 37 14.52 8.64 17.29
CA ASN A 37 14.34 10.09 17.18
C ASN A 37 13.40 10.52 16.04
N ILE A 38 12.39 9.70 15.77
CA ILE A 38 11.33 10.03 14.83
C ILE A 38 10.41 11.09 15.46
N GLY A 39 9.99 12.08 14.65
CA GLY A 39 9.04 13.10 15.10
C GLY A 39 7.72 12.51 15.58
N LEU A 40 7.00 13.23 16.43
CA LEU A 40 5.77 12.75 17.07
C LEU A 40 4.58 12.64 16.11
N MET A 41 4.68 13.24 14.93
CA MET A 41 3.74 13.06 13.82
C MET A 41 4.51 12.49 12.63
N PRO A 42 4.90 11.21 12.68
CA PRO A 42 5.69 10.60 11.63
C PRO A 42 4.93 10.54 10.30
N THR A 43 5.68 10.69 9.20
CA THR A 43 5.22 10.33 7.87
C THR A 43 5.66 8.90 7.57
N PHE A 44 4.69 8.00 7.48
CA PHE A 44 4.88 6.63 7.05
C PHE A 44 4.81 6.54 5.53
N MET A 45 5.70 5.76 4.93
CA MET A 45 5.85 5.62 3.49
C MET A 45 6.17 4.17 3.12
N TRP A 46 5.57 3.70 2.04
CA TRP A 46 5.77 2.37 1.48
C TRP A 46 5.86 2.44 -0.05
N ASN A 47 6.29 1.36 -0.68
CA ASN A 47 6.25 1.22 -2.13
C ASN A 47 4.85 0.82 -2.59
N ALA A 48 4.48 1.23 -3.81
CA ALA A 48 3.25 0.78 -4.43
C ALA A 48 3.25 -0.74 -4.60
N ALA A 49 2.19 -1.41 -4.15
CA ALA A 49 1.99 -2.83 -4.35
C ALA A 49 1.30 -3.10 -5.69
N ALA A 50 1.76 -4.12 -6.41
CA ALA A 50 1.14 -4.53 -7.67
C ALA A 50 -0.32 -4.93 -7.45
N GLY A 51 -1.22 -4.37 -8.28
CA GLY A 51 -2.66 -4.64 -8.22
C GLY A 51 -3.39 -3.99 -7.04
N ALA A 52 -2.74 -3.08 -6.28
CA ALA A 52 -3.38 -2.34 -5.19
C ALA A 52 -4.30 -1.22 -5.72
N SER A 53 -5.51 -1.12 -5.17
CA SER A 53 -6.42 0.01 -5.38
C SER A 53 -6.39 0.98 -4.20
N SER A 54 -6.18 0.48 -2.99
CA SER A 54 -6.05 1.26 -1.77
C SER A 54 -5.14 0.60 -0.75
N TYR A 55 -4.76 1.35 0.27
CA TYR A 55 -3.96 0.87 1.39
C TYR A 55 -4.62 1.17 2.73
N SER A 56 -4.27 0.35 3.70
CA SER A 56 -4.62 0.53 5.11
C SER A 56 -3.35 0.36 5.95
N ILE A 57 -3.26 1.14 7.03
CA ILE A 57 -2.09 1.21 7.92
C ILE A 57 -2.54 1.15 9.38
N GLU A 58 -1.75 0.46 10.19
CA GLU A 58 -1.86 0.46 11.64
C GLU A 58 -0.52 0.82 12.27
N VAL A 59 -0.58 1.56 13.37
CA VAL A 59 0.53 1.85 14.28
C VAL A 59 0.12 1.42 15.68
N ALA A 60 0.94 0.59 16.31
CA ALA A 60 0.68 -0.03 17.60
C ALA A 60 1.87 0.13 18.56
N THR A 61 1.64 -0.06 19.86
CA THR A 61 2.71 -0.08 20.88
C THR A 61 3.30 -1.48 21.10
N ASP A 62 2.76 -2.50 20.42
CA ASP A 62 3.23 -3.87 20.47
C ASP A 62 3.25 -4.51 19.07
N ALA A 63 4.19 -5.42 18.85
CA ALA A 63 4.38 -6.09 17.56
C ALA A 63 3.23 -7.03 17.16
N ALA A 64 2.35 -7.39 18.11
CA ALA A 64 1.18 -8.22 17.84
C ALA A 64 -0.03 -7.39 17.39
N PHE A 65 0.10 -6.05 17.35
CA PHE A 65 -0.98 -5.12 17.00
C PHE A 65 -2.21 -5.27 17.89
N THR A 66 -2.01 -5.62 19.16
CA THR A 66 -3.10 -5.71 20.15
C THR A 66 -3.50 -4.34 20.69
N ASN A 67 -2.58 -3.37 20.70
CA ASN A 67 -2.78 -2.00 21.13
C ASN A 67 -2.50 -1.02 19.98
N VAL A 68 -3.44 -0.94 19.03
CA VAL A 68 -3.38 0.03 17.93
C VAL A 68 -3.68 1.44 18.46
N VAL A 69 -2.74 2.36 18.27
CA VAL A 69 -2.84 3.76 18.71
C VAL A 69 -3.19 4.71 17.57
N ALA A 70 -2.91 4.33 16.32
CA ALA A 70 -3.22 5.11 15.14
C ALA A 70 -3.49 4.19 13.96
N SER A 71 -4.42 4.58 13.08
CA SER A 71 -4.72 3.81 11.87
C SER A 71 -5.37 4.69 10.81
N ALA A 72 -5.30 4.23 9.57
CA ALA A 72 -6.05 4.78 8.45
C ALA A 72 -6.34 3.69 7.41
N SER A 73 -7.40 3.88 6.64
CA SER A 73 -7.85 2.95 5.61
C SER A 73 -8.29 3.70 4.36
N GLY A 74 -8.32 3.01 3.20
CA GLY A 74 -8.77 3.60 1.94
C GLY A 74 -7.79 4.64 1.37
N LEU A 75 -6.52 4.56 1.73
CA LEU A 75 -5.49 5.47 1.24
C LEU A 75 -5.18 5.18 -0.23
N ALA A 76 -5.33 6.18 -1.10
CA ALA A 76 -4.97 6.06 -2.52
C ALA A 76 -3.47 6.24 -2.78
N GLY A 77 -2.77 6.96 -1.89
CA GLY A 77 -1.33 7.20 -1.96
C GLY A 77 -0.52 6.16 -1.19
N THR A 78 0.80 6.24 -1.33
CA THR A 78 1.76 5.36 -0.65
C THR A 78 2.46 6.02 0.54
N SER A 79 1.80 7.04 1.11
CA SER A 79 2.29 7.75 2.28
C SER A 79 1.12 8.20 3.16
N TRP A 80 1.36 8.23 4.46
CA TRP A 80 0.40 8.72 5.44
C TRP A 80 1.10 9.40 6.62
N VAL A 81 0.60 10.57 7.00
CA VAL A 81 1.05 11.26 8.22
C VAL A 81 0.17 10.81 9.37
N SER A 82 0.78 10.47 10.50
CA SER A 82 0.04 10.07 11.70
C SER A 82 -1.06 11.09 12.04
N ASN A 83 -2.29 10.58 12.22
CA ASN A 83 -3.45 11.38 12.60
C ASN A 83 -3.49 11.73 14.10
N VAL A 84 -2.59 11.15 14.87
CA VAL A 84 -2.40 11.41 16.29
C VAL A 84 -0.94 11.77 16.56
N THR A 85 -0.73 12.59 17.59
CA THR A 85 0.60 12.84 18.13
C THR A 85 1.02 11.64 18.97
N LEU A 86 2.10 10.98 18.58
CA LEU A 86 2.69 9.87 19.31
C LEU A 86 3.47 10.38 20.54
N ASN A 87 3.70 9.49 21.50
CA ASN A 87 4.44 9.80 22.71
C ASN A 87 5.94 9.70 22.49
N THR A 88 6.71 10.55 23.18
CA THR A 88 8.17 10.43 23.23
C THR A 88 8.58 9.16 23.97
N THR A 89 9.82 8.71 23.75
CA THR A 89 10.43 7.58 24.51
C THR A 89 9.59 6.29 24.47
N THR A 90 8.83 6.10 23.39
CA THR A 90 7.95 4.94 23.20
C THR A 90 8.36 4.22 21.93
N THR A 91 8.40 2.88 21.98
CA THR A 91 8.59 2.05 20.78
C THR A 91 7.23 1.83 20.12
N TYR A 92 7.17 2.05 18.82
CA TYR A 92 5.98 1.81 18.02
C TYR A 92 6.30 0.80 16.93
N PHE A 93 5.29 0.03 16.58
CA PHE A 93 5.30 -0.92 15.49
C PHE A 93 4.27 -0.49 14.45
N TRP A 94 4.55 -0.70 13.18
CA TRP A 94 3.61 -0.37 12.12
C TRP A 94 3.63 -1.39 11.00
N ARG A 95 2.48 -1.50 10.33
CA ARG A 95 2.29 -2.37 9.16
C ARG A 95 1.31 -1.75 8.19
N VAL A 96 1.45 -2.11 6.93
CA VAL A 96 0.58 -1.68 5.84
C VAL A 96 0.12 -2.90 5.06
N TRP A 97 -1.12 -2.88 4.58
CA TRP A 97 -1.60 -3.84 3.61
C TRP A 97 -2.35 -3.12 2.49
N ALA A 98 -2.45 -3.79 1.35
CA ALA A 98 -3.14 -3.29 0.18
C ALA A 98 -4.45 -4.03 -0.06
N GLU A 99 -5.40 -3.35 -0.67
CA GLU A 99 -6.74 -3.85 -0.97
C GLU A 99 -7.10 -3.56 -2.43
N ASN A 100 -7.89 -4.45 -3.03
CA ASN A 100 -8.49 -4.26 -4.35
C ASN A 100 -9.84 -4.97 -4.44
N ALA A 101 -10.47 -4.97 -5.61
CA ALA A 101 -11.77 -5.62 -5.82
C ALA A 101 -11.77 -7.14 -5.57
N CYS A 102 -10.60 -7.80 -5.62
CA CYS A 102 -10.44 -9.23 -5.33
C CYS A 102 -10.23 -9.51 -3.83
N GLY A 103 -10.02 -8.47 -3.01
CA GLY A 103 -9.95 -8.56 -1.56
C GLY A 103 -8.69 -7.92 -0.96
N THR A 104 -8.43 -8.30 0.29
CA THR A 104 -7.31 -7.80 1.10
C THR A 104 -6.06 -8.63 0.86
N GLY A 105 -4.95 -7.95 0.54
CA GLY A 105 -3.63 -8.55 0.38
C GLY A 105 -2.97 -8.89 1.72
N ALA A 106 -1.80 -9.51 1.65
CA ALA A 106 -1.02 -9.80 2.86
C ALA A 106 -0.49 -8.51 3.51
N TYR A 107 -0.29 -8.55 4.82
CA TYR A 107 0.41 -7.49 5.56
C TYR A 107 1.87 -7.38 5.11
N SER A 108 2.40 -6.15 5.16
CA SER A 108 3.84 -5.90 5.12
C SER A 108 4.56 -6.60 6.27
N ALA A 109 5.90 -6.57 6.23
CA ALA A 109 6.68 -6.82 7.44
C ALA A 109 6.27 -5.84 8.56
N THR A 110 6.40 -6.27 9.81
CA THR A 110 6.24 -5.42 10.98
C THR A 110 7.55 -4.71 11.26
N TRP A 111 7.53 -3.37 11.24
CA TRP A 111 8.66 -2.49 11.54
C TRP A 111 8.40 -1.65 12.77
#